data_AF-A0A371H2I3-F1
#
_entry.id   AF-A0A371H2I3-F1
#
_cell.length_a   1.000
_cell.length_b   1.000
_cell.length_c   1.000
_cell.angle_alpha   90.00
_cell.angle_beta   90.00
_cell.angle_gamma   90.00
#
_symmetry.space_group_name_H-M   'P 1'
#
loop_
_entity.id
_entity.type
_entity.pdbx_description
1 polymer ?
#
loop_
_entity_poly.entity_id
_entity_poly.type
_entity_poly.pdbx_seq_one_letter_code
_entity_poly.pdbx_strand_id
1 'polypeptide(L)'
;MILLQSHSRFLLQTLLNRAQNLEKGVELDHHWVEFDDVRYHIQVSMKNPHFLLLSVSLPTPSSETIFVCGLPFGAIEAIKAAYGNLVQILDPPRDGFNLTLKINLSKLPANQGYCLVMEGII
;
A
#
# COMPACT_ATOMS: atom_id res chain seq x y z
N MET A 1 -0.74 24.13 -9.65
CA MET A 1 -0.52 23.65 -8.27
C MET A 1 0.89 24.02 -7.88
N ILE A 2 1.11 24.70 -6.76
CA ILE A 2 2.44 25.20 -6.35
C ILE A 2 3.19 24.20 -5.45
N LEU A 3 2.47 23.28 -4.78
CA LEU A 3 3.02 22.18 -3.99
C LEU A 3 2.60 20.83 -4.61
N LEU A 4 3.52 19.86 -4.60
CA LEU A 4 3.24 18.47 -5.00
C LEU A 4 2.33 17.83 -3.94
N GLN A 5 1.34 17.02 -4.35
CA GLN A 5 0.56 16.25 -3.37
C GLN A 5 1.44 15.14 -2.79
N SER A 6 1.36 14.93 -1.48
CA SER A 6 2.11 13.91 -0.75
C SER A 6 1.65 12.50 -1.07
N HIS A 7 0.35 12.29 -1.24
CA HIS A 7 -0.26 10.97 -1.43
C HIS A 7 -0.45 10.66 -2.92
N SER A 8 -0.28 9.39 -3.29
CA SER A 8 -0.63 8.92 -4.63
C SER A 8 -2.13 8.99 -4.88
N ARG A 9 -2.57 9.91 -5.75
CA ARG A 9 -3.99 10.02 -6.16
C ARG A 9 -4.51 8.72 -6.76
N PHE A 10 -3.67 8.04 -7.54
CA PHE A 10 -4.02 6.78 -8.19
C PHE A 10 -4.28 5.68 -7.15
N LEU A 11 -3.36 5.51 -6.19
CA LEU A 11 -3.55 4.52 -5.13
C LEU A 11 -4.77 4.85 -4.28
N LEU A 12 -4.97 6.13 -3.93
CA LEU A 12 -6.09 6.56 -3.10
C LEU A 12 -7.42 6.22 -3.76
N GLN A 13 -7.58 6.57 -5.03
CA GLN A 13 -8.79 6.28 -5.77
C GLN A 13 -9.02 4.79 -5.95
N THR A 14 -7.96 4.02 -6.23
CA THR A 14 -8.04 2.56 -6.35
C THR A 14 -8.52 1.92 -5.04
N LEU A 15 -7.92 2.34 -3.93
CA LEU A 15 -8.23 1.86 -2.59
C LEU A 15 -9.64 2.23 -2.14
N LEU A 16 -10.06 3.48 -2.33
CA LEU A 16 -11.40 3.96 -2.01
C LEU A 16 -12.45 3.26 -2.86
N ASN A 17 -12.22 3.14 -4.17
CA ASN A 17 -13.13 2.44 -5.07
C ASN A 17 -13.31 0.99 -4.62
N ARG A 18 -12.23 0.31 -4.22
CA ARG A 18 -12.31 -1.05 -3.68
C ARG A 18 -13.02 -1.15 -2.35
N ALA A 19 -12.72 -0.26 -1.40
CA ALA A 19 -13.38 -0.24 -0.10
C ALA A 19 -14.90 -0.01 -0.22
N GLN A 20 -15.35 0.79 -1.21
CA GLN A 20 -16.77 1.04 -1.45
C GLN A 20 -17.48 -0.08 -2.22
N ASN A 21 -16.73 -0.93 -2.93
CA ASN A 21 -17.29 -1.92 -3.86
C ASN A 21 -16.78 -3.35 -3.57
N LEU A 22 -16.55 -3.70 -2.30
CA LEU A 22 -16.04 -5.04 -1.92
C LEU A 22 -16.85 -6.19 -2.51
N GLU A 23 -18.17 -6.04 -2.59
CA GLU A 23 -19.10 -7.08 -3.06
C GLU A 23 -19.18 -7.18 -4.59
N LYS A 24 -18.73 -6.16 -5.33
CA LYS A 24 -18.85 -6.13 -6.79
C LYS A 24 -17.88 -7.07 -7.52
N GLY A 25 -17.02 -7.77 -6.79
CA GLY A 25 -16.28 -8.90 -7.31
C GLY A 25 -15.44 -8.58 -8.55
N VAL A 26 -14.53 -7.63 -8.44
CA VAL A 26 -13.60 -7.27 -9.51
C VAL A 26 -12.21 -7.82 -9.17
N GLU A 27 -11.50 -8.39 -10.15
CA GLU A 27 -10.05 -8.64 -10.02
C GLU A 27 -9.26 -7.39 -10.40
N LEU A 28 -8.19 -7.10 -9.66
CA LEU A 28 -7.26 -6.04 -10.00
C LEU A 28 -5.85 -6.61 -10.05
N ASP A 29 -5.11 -6.19 -11.07
CA ASP A 29 -3.67 -6.39 -11.20
C ASP A 29 -3.09 -5.17 -11.91
N HIS A 30 -2.58 -4.22 -11.13
CA HIS A 30 -2.13 -2.93 -11.64
C HIS A 30 -0.70 -2.64 -11.20
N HIS A 31 0.12 -2.20 -12.14
CA HIS A 31 1.44 -1.66 -11.87
C HIS A 31 1.38 -0.15 -12.06
N TRP A 32 1.94 0.58 -11.11
CA TRP A 32 2.01 2.04 -11.14
C TRP A 32 3.40 2.51 -10.77
N VAL A 33 3.88 3.56 -11.43
CA VAL A 33 5.17 4.17 -11.13
C VAL A 33 4.92 5.61 -10.74
N GLU A 34 5.48 6.02 -9.62
CA GLU A 34 5.33 7.35 -9.04
C GLU A 34 6.65 8.13 -9.14
N PHE A 35 6.69 9.32 -8.53
CA PHE A 35 7.89 10.12 -8.45
C PHE A 35 9.03 9.35 -7.79
N ASP A 36 10.27 9.62 -8.22
CA ASP A 36 11.50 8.96 -7.72
C ASP A 36 11.59 7.44 -8.01
N ASP A 37 10.93 6.97 -9.07
CA ASP A 37 10.91 5.55 -9.49
C ASP A 37 10.38 4.60 -8.41
N VAL A 38 9.51 5.08 -7.52
CA VAL A 38 8.76 4.22 -6.62
C VAL A 38 7.72 3.45 -7.42
N ARG A 39 7.74 2.11 -7.30
CA ARG A 39 6.86 1.24 -8.07
C ARG A 39 5.90 0.51 -7.17
N TYR A 40 4.62 0.62 -7.50
CA TYR A 40 3.54 -0.04 -6.82
C TYR A 40 2.99 -1.17 -7.69
N HIS A 41 2.64 -2.27 -7.03
CA HIS A 41 1.88 -3.34 -7.61
C HIS A 41 0.68 -3.65 -6.71
N ILE A 42 -0.52 -3.48 -7.27
CA ILE A 42 -1.79 -3.61 -6.57
C ILE A 42 -2.50 -4.83 -7.12
N GLN A 43 -2.77 -5.80 -6.25
CA GLN A 43 -3.51 -7.00 -6.60
C GLN A 43 -4.71 -7.23 -5.69
N VAL A 44 -5.82 -7.61 -6.31
CA VAL A 44 -6.97 -8.17 -5.61
C VAL A 44 -7.53 -9.34 -6.42
N SER A 45 -7.77 -10.47 -5.75
CA SER A 45 -8.34 -11.66 -6.37
C SER A 45 -9.78 -11.89 -5.90
N MET A 46 -10.59 -12.48 -6.79
CA MET A 46 -11.94 -12.90 -6.50
C MET A 46 -12.05 -13.98 -5.42
N LYS A 47 -10.97 -14.75 -5.20
CA LYS A 47 -10.95 -15.76 -4.13
C LYS A 47 -11.01 -15.13 -2.75
N ASN A 48 -10.45 -13.92 -2.59
CA ASN A 48 -10.31 -13.21 -1.32
C ASN A 48 -10.55 -11.70 -1.51
N PRO A 49 -11.79 -11.27 -1.83
CA PRO A 49 -12.07 -9.89 -2.23
C PRO A 49 -11.91 -8.86 -1.09
N HIS A 50 -11.90 -9.33 0.15
CA HIS A 50 -11.66 -8.51 1.34
C HIS A 50 -10.20 -8.14 1.56
N PHE A 51 -9.27 -8.77 0.83
CA PHE A 51 -7.85 -8.52 0.97
C PHE A 51 -7.28 -7.88 -0.30
N LEU A 52 -6.52 -6.82 -0.11
CA LEU A 52 -5.73 -6.19 -1.16
C LEU A 52 -4.24 -6.42 -0.87
N LEU A 53 -3.50 -6.84 -1.89
CA LEU A 53 -2.05 -6.93 -1.85
C LEU A 53 -1.47 -5.66 -2.46
N LEU A 54 -0.64 -4.97 -1.69
CA LEU A 54 0.12 -3.80 -2.12
C LEU A 54 1.60 -4.14 -1.99
N SER A 55 2.27 -4.37 -3.10
CA SER A 55 3.71 -4.55 -3.16
C SER A 55 4.37 -3.23 -3.59
N VAL A 56 5.44 -2.85 -2.92
CA VAL A 56 6.16 -1.59 -3.15
C VAL A 56 7.62 -1.89 -3.40
N SER A 57 8.15 -1.35 -4.49
CA SER A 57 9.58 -1.29 -4.76
C SER A 57 10.06 0.14 -4.60
N LEU A 58 11.14 0.29 -3.85
CA LEU A 58 11.78 1.56 -3.57
C LEU A 58 13.02 1.71 -4.47
N PRO A 59 13.36 2.93 -4.90
CA PRO A 59 14.60 3.17 -5.61
C PRO A 59 15.81 2.76 -4.76
N THR A 60 16.96 2.64 -5.43
CA THR A 60 18.21 2.33 -4.72
C THR A 60 18.52 3.50 -3.77
N PRO A 61 18.76 3.23 -2.47
CA PRO A 61 19.05 4.28 -1.52
C PRO A 61 20.32 5.05 -1.87
N SER A 62 20.35 6.33 -1.50
CA SER A 62 21.58 7.11 -1.50
C SER A 62 22.59 6.51 -0.50
N SER A 63 23.89 6.73 -0.71
CA SER A 63 24.96 6.15 0.12
C SER A 63 24.87 6.52 1.61
N GLU A 64 24.12 7.56 1.97
CA GLU A 64 23.95 8.04 3.33
C GLU A 64 22.74 7.41 4.04
N THR A 65 21.89 6.65 3.33
CA THR A 65 20.65 6.09 3.89
C THR A 65 20.82 4.63 4.30
N ILE A 66 20.52 4.32 5.55
CA ILE A 66 20.61 2.95 6.08
C ILE A 66 19.33 2.18 5.73
N PHE A 67 19.44 1.29 4.74
CA PHE A 67 18.39 0.32 4.41
C PHE A 67 18.70 -1.03 5.06
N VAL A 68 17.70 -1.64 5.69
CA VAL A 68 17.74 -3.01 6.22
C VAL A 68 16.70 -3.82 5.46
N CYS A 69 17.14 -4.91 4.82
CA CYS A 69 16.27 -5.76 3.97
C CYS A 69 15.50 -4.97 2.89
N GLY A 70 16.11 -3.93 2.33
CA GLY A 70 15.51 -3.13 1.26
C GLY A 70 14.53 -2.05 1.73
N LEU A 71 14.39 -1.81 3.04
CA LEU A 71 13.54 -0.75 3.60
C LEU A 71 14.34 0.16 4.54
N PRO A 72 13.95 1.43 4.71
CA PRO A 72 14.56 2.31 5.70
C PRO A 72 14.49 1.72 7.12
N PHE A 73 15.52 2.00 7.92
CA PHE A 73 15.54 1.57 9.33
C PHE A 73 14.28 2.03 10.09
N GLY A 74 13.64 1.12 10.82
CA GLY A 74 12.42 1.39 11.58
C GLY A 74 11.12 1.38 10.78
N ALA A 75 11.16 1.16 9.46
CA ALA A 75 9.96 1.20 8.62
C ALA A 75 8.93 0.11 9.00
N ILE A 76 9.40 -1.10 9.31
CA ILE A 76 8.52 -2.22 9.68
C ILE A 76 7.79 -1.92 10.99
N GLU A 77 8.51 -1.39 11.98
CA GLU A 77 7.97 -1.01 13.29
C GLU A 77 6.95 0.12 13.15
N ALA A 78 7.26 1.13 12.31
CA ALA A 78 6.35 2.24 12.03
C ALA A 78 5.05 1.76 11.37
N ILE A 79 5.14 0.87 10.37
CA ILE A 79 3.95 0.30 9.71
C ILE A 79 3.11 -0.51 10.70
N LYS A 80 3.74 -1.35 11.53
CA LYS A 80 3.04 -2.14 12.55
C LYS A 80 2.35 -1.24 13.57
N ALA A 81 3.02 -0.17 14.02
CA ALA A 81 2.47 0.77 14.99
C ALA A 81 1.29 1.57 14.42
N ALA A 82 1.37 2.01 13.16
CA ALA A 82 0.33 2.81 12.53
C ALA A 82 -0.87 1.96 12.05
N TYR A 83 -0.61 0.78 11.48
CA TYR A 83 -1.61 0.03 10.70
C TYR A 83 -1.74 -1.44 11.08
N GLY A 84 -1.11 -1.93 12.16
CA GLY A 84 -1.06 -3.36 12.51
C GLY A 84 -2.41 -4.07 12.63
N ASN A 85 -3.49 -3.33 12.91
CA ASN A 85 -4.85 -3.89 12.95
C ASN A 85 -5.42 -4.20 11.56
N LEU A 86 -5.00 -3.43 10.55
CA LEU A 86 -5.50 -3.44 9.17
C LEU A 86 -4.56 -4.19 8.21
N VAL A 87 -3.26 -4.12 8.47
CA VAL A 87 -2.22 -4.53 7.55
C VAL A 87 -1.40 -5.67 8.13
N GLN A 88 -1.21 -6.71 7.33
CA GLN A 88 -0.24 -7.76 7.56
C GLN A 88 0.94 -7.56 6.60
N ILE A 89 2.16 -7.45 7.12
CA ILE A 89 3.38 -7.45 6.31
C ILE A 89 3.68 -8.90 5.91
N LEU A 90 3.87 -9.17 4.61
CA LEU A 90 4.30 -10.48 4.12
C LEU A 90 5.82 -10.54 4.11
N ASP A 91 6.35 -11.58 4.74
CA ASP A 91 7.78 -11.88 4.82
C ASP A 91 8.00 -13.35 4.39
N PRO A 92 8.79 -13.63 3.33
CA PRO A 92 9.48 -12.65 2.50
C PRO A 92 8.50 -11.79 1.65
N PRO A 93 8.91 -10.58 1.22
CA PRO A 93 8.15 -9.80 0.26
C PRO A 93 8.06 -10.51 -1.09
N ARG A 94 7.12 -10.09 -1.93
CA ARG A 94 6.98 -10.61 -3.30
C ARG A 94 8.26 -10.33 -4.11
N ASP A 95 8.65 -11.28 -4.95
CA ASP A 95 9.84 -11.17 -5.80
C ASP A 95 9.85 -9.87 -6.60
N GLY A 96 10.97 -9.15 -6.54
CA GLY A 96 11.15 -7.85 -7.20
C GLY A 96 10.61 -6.65 -6.42
N PHE A 97 10.11 -6.83 -5.19
CA PHE A 97 9.62 -5.75 -4.34
C PHE A 97 10.33 -5.72 -2.99
N ASN A 98 10.41 -4.53 -2.39
CA ASN A 98 11.05 -4.29 -1.10
C ASN A 98 10.08 -4.54 0.06
N LEU A 99 8.78 -4.32 -0.16
CA LEU A 99 7.71 -4.50 0.82
C LEU A 99 6.50 -5.14 0.14
N THR A 100 5.79 -6.03 0.85
CA THR A 100 4.46 -6.47 0.44
C THR A 100 3.51 -6.44 1.63
N LEU A 101 2.42 -5.70 1.48
CA LEU A 101 1.38 -5.51 2.47
C LEU A 101 0.12 -6.23 2.04
N LYS A 102 -0.45 -7.03 2.94
CA LYS A 102 -1.80 -7.58 2.82
C LYS A 102 -2.74 -6.75 3.67
N ILE A 103 -3.53 -5.91 3.02
CA ILE A 103 -4.46 -4.96 3.61
C ILE A 103 -5.83 -5.63 3.73
N ASN A 104 -6.38 -5.69 4.93
CA ASN A 104 -7.73 -6.19 5.17
C ASN A 104 -8.75 -5.05 5.08
N LEU A 105 -9.46 -5.00 3.96
CA LEU A 105 -10.46 -3.96 3.68
C LEU A 105 -11.73 -4.12 4.54
N SER A 106 -12.02 -5.31 5.09
CA SER A 106 -13.20 -5.50 5.95
C SER A 106 -13.05 -4.89 7.34
N LYS A 107 -11.81 -4.61 7.76
CA LYS A 107 -11.51 -3.96 9.04
C LYS A 107 -11.48 -2.43 8.95
N LEU A 108 -11.66 -1.87 7.76
CA LEU A 108 -11.66 -0.43 7.57
C LEU A 108 -12.93 0.21 8.19
N PRO A 109 -12.80 1.36 8.86
CA PRO A 109 -13.94 2.05 9.48
C PRO A 109 -14.91 2.61 8.43
N ALA A 110 -16.22 2.56 8.72
CA ALA A 110 -17.27 2.94 7.78
C ALA A 110 -17.28 4.45 7.43
N ASN A 111 -17.58 4.71 6.15
CA ASN A 111 -17.93 5.93 5.42
C ASN A 111 -17.04 7.19 5.54
N GLN A 112 -16.70 7.66 6.74
CA GLN A 112 -15.88 8.88 6.93
C GLN A 112 -14.41 8.58 7.27
N GLY A 113 -14.11 7.39 7.78
CA GLY A 113 -12.75 7.01 8.15
C GLY A 113 -11.89 6.49 6.99
N TYR A 114 -12.49 6.13 5.85
CA TYR A 114 -11.75 5.58 4.71
C TYR A 114 -10.74 6.57 4.14
N CYS A 115 -11.11 7.82 3.93
CA CYS A 115 -10.20 8.80 3.33
C CYS A 115 -8.96 9.04 4.21
N LEU A 116 -9.16 9.22 5.52
CA LEU A 116 -8.07 9.49 6.46
C LEU A 116 -7.15 8.28 6.65
N VAL A 117 -7.72 7.08 6.73
CA VAL A 117 -6.94 5.84 6.88
C VAL A 117 -6.20 5.53 5.59
N MET A 118 -6.84 5.70 4.42
CA MET A 118 -6.18 5.44 3.15
C MET A 118 -5.11 6.49 2.86
N GLU A 119 -5.33 7.79 3.10
CA GLU A 119 -4.29 8.82 2.93
C GLU A 119 -3.05 8.60 3.80
N GLY A 120 -3.19 7.95 4.97
CA GLY A 120 -2.04 7.58 5.77
C GLY A 120 -1.23 6.39 5.23
N ILE A 121 -1.89 5.49 4.49
CA ILE A 121 -1.27 4.23 4.01
C ILE A 121 -0.42 4.48 2.75
N ILE A 122 -0.66 5.55 2.00
CA ILE A 122 -0.11 5.79 0.64
C ILE A 122 0.45 7.19 0.42
#